data_AF-A0A350TJL3-F1
#
_entry.id   AF-A0A350TJL3-F1
#
_cell.length_a   1.000
_cell.length_b   1.000
_cell.length_c   1.000
_cell.angle_alpha   90.00
_cell.angle_beta   90.00
_cell.angle_gamma   90.00
#
_symmetry.space_group_name_H-M   'P 1'
#
loop_
_entity.id
_entity.type
_entity.pdbx_description
1 polymer ?
#
loop_
_entity_poly.entity_id
_entity_poly.type
_entity_poly.pdbx_seq_one_letter_code
_entity_poly.pdbx_strand_id
1 'polypeptide(L)'
;MTDITYERALRQGAQRMAALLASELPETVAPPSPEFTRRMEPVVQQGARRQSRRRMWQRTAAALVTVCLSCGVILAASPVARAAVSRWFVQITELVTAYRITPADAGDTVQDYIPTAPLGYVLSGDFTGRENGIRVMRWTSSQGDLLFEAVPMTGDEPISVELRSSSTGGLSSTETGQRPTGGAGEPEDYETENVTVHGLSARLYRILPAEGTAPQVQHGCGLWFYRGSDPVHFHQVSIPEGAAALVWVDERANCLFLLIGGQSRQELVSVAESMYESERS
;
A
#
# COMPACT_ATOMS: atom_id res chain seq x y z
N MET A 1 16.56 -10.48 22.36
CA MET A 1 16.35 -11.79 23.02
C MET A 1 16.86 -11.72 24.47
N THR A 2 16.30 -10.81 25.29
CA THR A 2 16.81 -10.50 26.64
C THR A 2 15.70 -10.19 27.67
N ASP A 3 14.44 -10.18 27.26
CA ASP A 3 13.33 -9.70 28.11
C ASP A 3 12.75 -10.81 29.01
N ILE A 4 12.63 -12.04 28.48
CA ILE A 4 11.97 -13.16 29.16
C ILE A 4 12.79 -13.69 30.35
N THR A 5 14.13 -13.63 30.27
CA THR A 5 15.04 -14.10 31.34
C THR A 5 15.12 -13.10 32.49
N TYR A 6 15.14 -11.80 32.19
CA TYR A 6 15.14 -10.74 33.19
C TYR A 6 13.82 -10.69 33.98
N GLU A 7 12.68 -10.79 33.30
CA GLU A 7 11.36 -10.81 33.94
C GLU A 7 11.19 -12.02 34.88
N ARG A 8 11.76 -13.18 34.52
CA ARG A 8 11.79 -14.38 35.38
C ARG A 8 12.66 -14.21 36.62
N ALA A 9 13.84 -13.61 36.46
CA ALA A 9 14.74 -13.32 37.58
C ALA A 9 14.10 -12.33 38.56
N LEU A 10 13.43 -11.30 38.05
CA LEU A 10 12.70 -10.32 38.87
C LEU A 10 11.55 -10.98 39.63
N ARG A 11 10.77 -11.85 38.98
CA ARG A 11 9.69 -12.63 39.64
C ARG A 11 10.23 -13.56 40.71
N GLN A 12 11.34 -14.26 40.46
CA GLN A 12 11.97 -15.14 41.46
C GLN A 12 12.51 -14.34 42.65
N GLY A 13 13.12 -13.18 42.41
CA GLY A 13 13.58 -12.28 43.46
C GLY A 13 12.43 -11.79 44.33
N ALA A 14 11.34 -11.33 43.71
CA ALA A 14 10.14 -10.89 44.43
C ALA A 14 9.48 -12.02 45.24
N GLN A 15 9.41 -13.24 44.69
CA GLN A 15 8.88 -14.41 45.39
C GLN A 15 9.74 -14.80 46.60
N ARG A 16 11.08 -14.76 46.47
CA ARG A 16 11.99 -15.00 47.60
C ARG A 16 11.84 -13.95 48.68
N MET A 17 11.76 -12.67 48.31
CA MET A 17 11.56 -11.57 49.26
C MET A 17 10.21 -11.71 49.99
N ALA A 18 9.14 -12.06 49.27
CA ALA A 18 7.83 -12.30 49.86
C ALA A 18 7.85 -13.50 50.82
N ALA A 19 8.57 -14.58 50.47
CA ALA A 19 8.73 -15.74 51.34
C ALA A 19 9.52 -15.40 52.62
N LEU A 20 10.59 -14.60 52.50
CA LEU A 20 11.38 -14.13 53.63
C LEU A 20 10.55 -13.24 54.56
N LEU A 21 9.81 -12.28 54.01
CA LEU A 21 8.89 -11.42 54.78
C LEU A 21 7.75 -12.24 55.42
N ALA A 22 7.26 -13.27 54.74
CA ALA A 22 6.26 -14.18 55.28
C ALA A 22 6.81 -15.04 56.44
N SER A 23 8.07 -15.45 56.38
CA SER A 23 8.73 -16.19 57.47
C SER A 23 9.13 -15.33 58.66
N GLU A 24 9.29 -14.02 58.46
CA GLU A 24 9.58 -13.03 59.51
C GLU A 24 8.32 -12.55 60.24
N LEU A 25 7.13 -12.83 59.70
CA LEU A 25 5.86 -12.53 60.36
C LEU A 25 5.66 -13.50 61.54
N PRO A 26 5.31 -13.00 62.74
CA PRO A 26 5.02 -13.86 63.88
C PRO A 26 3.86 -14.80 63.56
N GLU A 27 3.95 -16.07 63.98
CA GLU A 27 2.85 -17.02 63.81
C GLU A 27 1.56 -16.42 64.36
N THR A 28 0.58 -16.26 63.48
CA THR A 28 -0.64 -15.53 63.81
C THR A 28 -1.51 -16.42 64.70
N VAL A 29 -1.34 -16.28 66.02
CA VAL A 29 -1.97 -17.14 67.05
C VAL A 29 -3.51 -16.97 67.11
N ALA A 30 -4.06 -15.91 66.51
CA ALA A 30 -5.50 -15.63 66.50
C ALA A 30 -6.00 -15.35 65.08
N PRO A 31 -7.13 -15.95 64.66
CA PRO A 31 -7.74 -15.61 63.37
C PRO A 31 -8.11 -14.12 63.33
N PRO A 32 -8.04 -13.48 62.15
CA PRO A 32 -8.38 -12.07 61.99
C PRO A 32 -9.80 -11.79 62.48
N SER A 33 -10.01 -10.60 63.03
CA SER A 33 -11.32 -10.23 63.60
C SER A 33 -12.42 -10.33 62.53
N PRO A 34 -13.64 -10.76 62.90
CA PRO A 34 -14.74 -10.91 61.94
C PRO A 34 -15.07 -9.59 61.23
N GLU A 35 -14.87 -8.44 61.89
CA GLU A 35 -15.02 -7.13 61.23
C GLU A 35 -13.96 -6.85 60.17
N PHE A 36 -12.71 -7.23 60.43
CA PHE A 36 -11.62 -7.09 59.45
C PHE A 36 -11.87 -7.98 58.24
N THR A 37 -12.27 -9.24 58.46
CA THR A 37 -12.63 -10.19 57.39
C THR A 37 -13.79 -9.67 56.55
N ARG A 38 -14.83 -9.11 57.20
CA ARG A 38 -15.99 -8.50 56.52
C ARG A 38 -15.62 -7.26 55.71
N ARG A 39 -14.65 -6.45 56.17
CA ARG A 39 -14.14 -5.30 55.40
C ARG A 39 -13.23 -5.70 54.24
N MET A 40 -12.50 -6.80 54.35
CA MET A 40 -11.60 -7.30 53.30
C MET A 40 -12.33 -8.06 52.19
N GLU A 41 -13.47 -8.69 52.51
CA GLU A 41 -14.29 -9.44 51.56
C GLU A 41 -14.59 -8.69 50.25
N PRO A 42 -15.05 -7.42 50.25
CA PRO A 42 -15.27 -6.68 49.01
C PRO A 42 -13.97 -6.40 48.23
N VAL A 43 -12.83 -6.20 48.91
CA VAL A 43 -11.53 -5.93 48.26
C VAL A 43 -11.01 -7.19 47.55
N VAL A 44 -11.12 -8.36 48.21
CA VAL A 44 -10.76 -9.66 47.61
C VAL A 44 -11.67 -9.98 46.43
N GLN A 45 -12.98 -9.75 46.57
CA GLN A 45 -13.93 -9.92 45.48
C GLN A 45 -13.66 -8.95 44.31
N GLN A 46 -13.30 -7.69 44.58
CA GLN A 46 -12.91 -6.73 43.54
C GLN A 46 -11.62 -7.16 42.83
N GLY A 47 -10.62 -7.65 43.55
CA GLY A 47 -9.38 -8.19 43.00
C GLY A 47 -9.64 -9.38 42.07
N ALA A 48 -10.45 -10.33 42.53
CA ALA A 48 -10.84 -11.51 41.74
C ALA A 48 -11.63 -11.12 40.48
N ARG A 49 -12.57 -10.17 40.58
CA ARG A 49 -13.34 -9.63 39.43
C ARG A 49 -12.46 -8.90 38.42
N ARG A 50 -11.46 -8.14 38.88
CA ARG A 50 -10.52 -7.43 37.99
C ARG A 50 -9.61 -8.43 37.27
N GLN A 51 -9.15 -9.46 37.96
CA GLN A 51 -8.33 -10.52 37.39
C GLN A 51 -9.11 -11.37 36.39
N SER A 52 -10.38 -11.71 36.68
CA SER A 52 -11.24 -12.46 35.76
C SER A 52 -11.58 -11.63 34.51
N ARG A 53 -11.93 -10.35 34.65
CA ARG A 53 -12.13 -9.43 33.51
C ARG A 53 -10.86 -9.33 32.67
N ARG A 54 -9.68 -9.16 33.29
CA ARG A 54 -8.41 -9.12 32.54
C ARG A 54 -8.15 -10.41 31.76
N ARG A 55 -8.37 -11.59 32.34
CA ARG A 55 -8.24 -12.88 31.64
C ARG A 55 -9.25 -13.02 30.50
N MET A 56 -10.47 -12.55 30.69
CA MET A 56 -11.50 -12.53 29.64
C MET A 56 -11.12 -11.59 28.49
N TRP A 57 -10.60 -10.40 28.79
CA TRP A 57 -10.06 -9.47 27.80
C TRP A 57 -8.83 -10.01 27.08
N GLN A 58 -7.92 -10.68 27.78
CA GLN A 58 -6.78 -11.34 27.16
C GLN A 58 -7.20 -12.47 26.23
N ARG A 59 -8.20 -13.28 26.61
CA ARG A 59 -8.72 -14.36 25.76
C ARG A 59 -9.44 -13.83 24.53
N THR A 60 -10.23 -12.77 24.68
CA THR A 60 -10.90 -12.12 23.55
C THR A 60 -9.88 -11.47 22.61
N ALA A 61 -8.87 -10.76 23.15
CA ALA A 61 -7.78 -10.23 22.35
C ALA A 61 -6.99 -11.35 21.64
N ALA A 62 -6.65 -12.44 22.32
CA ALA A 62 -5.95 -13.57 21.71
C ALA A 62 -6.79 -14.25 20.61
N ALA A 63 -8.10 -14.40 20.83
CA ALA A 63 -9.01 -14.93 19.81
C ALA A 63 -9.08 -14.01 18.60
N LEU A 64 -9.22 -12.69 18.80
CA LEU A 64 -9.20 -11.69 17.73
C LEU A 64 -7.89 -11.72 16.94
N VAL A 65 -6.74 -11.75 17.63
CA VAL A 65 -5.43 -11.87 16.98
C VAL A 65 -5.34 -13.16 16.16
N THR A 66 -5.85 -14.27 16.68
CA THR A 66 -5.86 -15.56 15.97
C THR A 66 -6.70 -15.46 14.70
N VAL A 67 -7.89 -14.84 14.77
CA VAL A 67 -8.76 -14.62 13.60
C VAL A 67 -8.06 -13.72 12.58
N CYS A 68 -7.48 -12.60 13.00
CA CYS A 68 -6.74 -11.71 12.10
C CYS A 68 -5.57 -12.41 11.42
N LEU A 69 -4.78 -13.19 12.16
CA LEU A 69 -3.68 -13.97 11.59
C LEU A 69 -4.19 -15.03 10.59
N SER A 70 -5.29 -15.73 10.90
CA SER A 70 -5.88 -16.69 9.96
C SER A 70 -6.38 -16.01 8.67
N CYS A 71 -7.02 -14.84 8.78
CA CYS A 71 -7.42 -14.05 7.62
C CYS A 71 -6.20 -13.60 6.81
N GLY A 72 -5.13 -13.16 7.47
CA GLY A 72 -3.87 -12.80 6.82
C GLY A 72 -3.25 -13.95 6.03
N VAL A 73 -3.28 -15.17 6.59
CA VAL A 73 -2.81 -16.38 5.89
C VAL A 73 -3.67 -16.69 4.67
N ILE A 74 -5.00 -16.59 4.79
CA ILE A 74 -5.93 -16.82 3.66
C ILE A 74 -5.69 -15.80 2.55
N LEU A 75 -5.54 -14.53 2.89
CA LEU A 75 -5.26 -13.45 1.92
C LEU A 75 -3.90 -13.66 1.24
N ALA A 76 -2.85 -14.04 1.99
CA ALA A 76 -1.53 -14.31 1.42
C ALA A 76 -1.57 -15.49 0.42
N ALA A 77 -2.32 -16.55 0.72
CA ALA A 77 -2.34 -17.77 -0.09
C ALA A 77 -3.36 -17.75 -1.25
N SER A 78 -4.40 -16.90 -1.21
CA SER A 78 -5.51 -16.92 -2.17
C SER A 78 -5.61 -15.63 -2.99
N PRO A 79 -5.39 -15.68 -4.32
CA PRO A 79 -5.68 -14.57 -5.22
C PRO A 79 -7.15 -14.14 -5.18
N VAL A 80 -8.07 -15.10 -5.06
CA VAL A 80 -9.53 -14.84 -4.98
C VAL A 80 -9.89 -14.10 -3.70
N ALA A 81 -9.29 -14.49 -2.56
CA ALA A 81 -9.53 -13.79 -1.30
C ALA A 81 -8.96 -12.35 -1.33
N ARG A 82 -7.81 -12.14 -1.99
CA ARG A 82 -7.29 -10.78 -2.24
C ARG A 82 -8.25 -9.96 -3.08
N ALA A 83 -8.71 -10.50 -4.20
CA ALA A 83 -9.68 -9.86 -5.09
C ALA A 83 -11.00 -9.50 -4.41
N ALA A 84 -11.41 -10.25 -3.37
CA ALA A 84 -12.59 -9.94 -2.56
C ALA A 84 -12.41 -8.73 -1.62
N VAL A 85 -11.17 -8.35 -1.29
CA VAL A 85 -10.85 -7.18 -0.45
C VAL A 85 -10.48 -5.96 -1.30
N SER A 86 -9.67 -6.18 -2.33
CA SER A 86 -9.24 -5.17 -3.30
C SER A 86 -8.95 -5.89 -4.61
N ARG A 87 -9.41 -5.33 -5.72
CA ARG A 87 -9.10 -5.86 -7.06
C ARG A 87 -7.72 -5.45 -7.52
N TRP A 88 -6.98 -4.65 -6.76
CA TRP A 88 -5.60 -4.34 -7.07
C TRP A 88 -4.69 -4.32 -5.83
N PHE A 89 -3.40 -4.56 -6.03
CA PHE A 89 -2.37 -4.40 -5.00
C PHE A 89 -1.02 -4.02 -5.62
N VAL A 90 -0.15 -3.42 -4.81
CA VAL A 90 1.22 -3.11 -5.23
C VAL A 90 2.18 -4.15 -4.69
N GLN A 91 3.05 -4.64 -5.55
CA GLN A 91 4.20 -5.47 -5.24
C GLN A 91 5.47 -4.66 -5.52
N ILE A 92 6.29 -4.42 -4.49
CA ILE A 92 7.55 -3.67 -4.61
C ILE A 92 8.71 -4.65 -4.48
N THR A 93 9.64 -4.58 -5.42
CA THR A 93 10.88 -5.36 -5.45
C THR A 93 12.04 -4.42 -5.73
N GLU A 94 13.28 -4.87 -5.49
CA GLU A 94 14.49 -4.09 -5.77
C GLU A 94 14.59 -3.60 -7.23
N LEU A 95 13.87 -4.24 -8.17
CA LEU A 95 13.94 -3.94 -9.60
C LEU A 95 12.67 -3.30 -10.17
N VAL A 96 11.50 -3.57 -9.57
CA VAL A 96 10.20 -3.24 -10.15
C VAL A 96 9.19 -2.89 -9.04
N THR A 97 8.41 -1.83 -9.27
CA THR A 97 7.12 -1.62 -8.61
C THR A 97 6.00 -2.07 -9.53
N ALA A 98 5.31 -3.14 -9.18
CA ALA A 98 4.27 -3.77 -9.98
C ALA A 98 2.89 -3.60 -9.35
N TYR A 99 1.96 -3.02 -10.10
CA TYR A 99 0.53 -3.03 -9.81
C TYR A 99 -0.07 -4.31 -10.38
N ARG A 100 -0.67 -5.12 -9.52
CA ARG A 100 -1.36 -6.35 -9.89
C ARG A 100 -2.84 -6.09 -9.78
N ILE A 101 -3.55 -6.24 -10.90
CA ILE A 101 -4.94 -5.85 -11.05
C ILE A 101 -5.73 -7.05 -11.54
N THR A 102 -6.86 -7.31 -10.90
CA THR A 102 -7.89 -8.24 -11.36
C THR A 102 -8.96 -7.43 -12.08
N PRO A 103 -9.10 -7.60 -13.40
CA PRO A 103 -10.16 -6.94 -14.17
C PRO A 103 -11.55 -7.25 -13.62
N ALA A 104 -12.48 -6.37 -13.95
CA ALA A 104 -13.90 -6.64 -13.86
C ALA A 104 -14.55 -6.40 -15.22
N ASP A 105 -15.66 -7.08 -15.48
CA ASP A 105 -16.51 -6.78 -16.63
C ASP A 105 -16.87 -5.29 -16.61
N ALA A 106 -16.57 -4.59 -17.70
CA ALA A 106 -16.97 -3.20 -17.83
C ALA A 106 -18.50 -3.15 -17.79
N GLY A 107 -19.06 -2.49 -16.76
CA GLY A 107 -20.41 -1.97 -16.85
C GLY A 107 -20.53 -0.98 -18.01
N ASP A 108 -21.75 -0.72 -18.47
CA ASP A 108 -22.10 0.04 -19.69
C ASP A 108 -21.65 1.53 -19.75
N THR A 109 -20.74 1.99 -18.89
CA THR A 109 -20.34 3.41 -18.83
C THR A 109 -18.83 3.56 -18.91
N VAL A 110 -18.33 3.77 -20.12
CA VAL A 110 -17.07 4.49 -20.33
C VAL A 110 -17.35 5.93 -19.93
N GLN A 111 -17.01 6.30 -18.70
CA GLN A 111 -17.11 7.69 -18.24
C GLN A 111 -16.05 8.51 -19.00
N ASP A 112 -16.43 9.69 -19.47
CA ASP A 112 -15.51 10.60 -20.17
C ASP A 112 -14.62 11.32 -19.13
N TYR A 113 -13.52 10.66 -18.76
CA TYR A 113 -12.56 11.17 -17.80
C TYR A 113 -11.73 12.32 -18.41
N ILE A 114 -12.05 13.56 -18.05
CA ILE A 114 -11.37 14.77 -18.54
C ILE A 114 -10.91 15.61 -17.35
N PRO A 115 -9.64 15.51 -16.90
CA PRO A 115 -9.09 16.48 -15.98
C PRO A 115 -9.04 17.89 -16.58
N THR A 116 -9.16 18.88 -15.71
CA THR A 116 -8.94 20.28 -16.04
C THR A 116 -7.44 20.55 -16.17
N ALA A 117 -7.05 21.17 -17.27
CA ALA A 117 -5.65 21.54 -17.51
C ALA A 117 -5.15 22.51 -16.40
N PRO A 118 -3.92 22.34 -15.91
CA PRO A 118 -3.30 23.36 -15.07
C PRO A 118 -3.19 24.70 -15.79
N LEU A 119 -3.08 25.78 -15.02
CA LEU A 119 -2.94 27.12 -15.60
C LEU A 119 -1.71 27.20 -16.50
N GLY A 120 -1.87 27.74 -17.71
CA GLY A 120 -0.78 27.90 -18.69
C GLY A 120 -0.51 26.67 -19.55
N TYR A 121 -1.24 25.57 -19.35
CA TYR A 121 -1.21 24.39 -20.20
C TYR A 121 -2.29 24.46 -21.28
N VAL A 122 -1.95 24.06 -22.51
CA VAL A 122 -2.87 24.01 -23.65
C VAL A 122 -2.97 22.58 -24.14
N LEU A 123 -4.20 22.10 -24.40
CA LEU A 123 -4.42 20.76 -24.92
C LEU A 123 -3.80 20.65 -26.31
N SER A 124 -2.82 19.76 -26.44
CA SER A 124 -2.06 19.54 -27.67
C SER A 124 -2.48 18.25 -28.38
N GLY A 125 -3.10 17.31 -27.66
CA GLY A 125 -3.68 16.11 -28.24
C GLY A 125 -4.60 15.36 -27.29
N ASP A 126 -5.68 14.82 -27.83
CA ASP A 126 -6.52 13.79 -27.21
C ASP A 126 -6.50 12.59 -28.16
N PHE A 127 -5.78 11.54 -27.75
CA PHE A 127 -5.49 10.36 -28.55
C PHE A 127 -6.35 9.16 -28.12
N THR A 128 -7.59 9.41 -27.68
CA THR A 128 -8.52 8.35 -27.28
C THR A 128 -8.59 7.23 -28.31
N GLY A 129 -8.03 6.06 -27.96
CA GLY A 129 -7.99 4.88 -28.81
C GLY A 129 -9.37 4.21 -28.83
N ARG A 130 -10.06 4.26 -29.97
CA ARG A 130 -11.39 3.63 -30.11
C ARG A 130 -11.39 2.11 -29.94
N GLU A 131 -10.24 1.45 -30.09
CA GLU A 131 -10.15 -0.02 -30.11
C GLU A 131 -9.83 -0.67 -28.75
N ASN A 132 -9.01 -0.02 -27.91
CA ASN A 132 -8.61 -0.53 -26.60
C ASN A 132 -9.18 0.27 -25.42
N GLY A 133 -9.91 1.35 -25.69
CA GLY A 133 -10.54 2.21 -24.69
C GLY A 133 -9.54 3.04 -23.86
N ILE A 134 -8.25 2.99 -24.20
CA ILE A 134 -7.24 3.80 -23.52
C ILE A 134 -7.38 5.24 -23.99
N ARG A 135 -7.61 6.14 -23.04
CA ARG A 135 -7.60 7.58 -23.29
C ARG A 135 -6.25 8.15 -22.93
N VAL A 136 -5.68 8.94 -23.84
CA VAL A 136 -4.42 9.64 -23.61
C VAL A 136 -4.64 11.11 -23.96
N MET A 137 -4.39 12.01 -23.02
CA MET A 137 -4.44 13.45 -23.24
C MET A 137 -3.11 14.08 -22.92
N ARG A 138 -2.63 14.96 -23.80
CA ARG A 138 -1.37 15.69 -23.63
C ARG A 138 -1.63 17.18 -23.65
N TRP A 139 -1.22 17.86 -22.59
CA TRP A 139 -1.11 19.31 -22.58
C TRP A 139 0.35 19.76 -22.63
N THR A 140 0.60 20.83 -23.36
CA THR A 140 1.93 21.44 -23.50
C THR A 140 1.95 22.81 -22.84
N SER A 141 3.10 23.18 -22.28
CA SER A 141 3.37 24.52 -21.79
C SER A 141 4.86 24.84 -21.94
N SER A 142 5.27 26.06 -21.56
CA SER A 142 6.68 26.44 -21.45
C SER A 142 7.43 25.69 -20.33
N GLN A 143 6.71 25.09 -19.39
CA GLN A 143 7.28 24.30 -18.28
C GLN A 143 7.44 22.81 -18.64
N GLY A 144 7.06 22.41 -19.86
CA GLY A 144 7.07 21.03 -20.32
C GLY A 144 5.68 20.46 -20.52
N ASP A 145 5.63 19.15 -20.78
CA ASP A 145 4.40 18.42 -21.04
C ASP A 145 3.73 17.91 -19.76
N LEU A 146 2.41 17.78 -19.82
CA LEU A 146 1.59 17.02 -18.89
C LEU A 146 0.85 15.94 -19.69
N LEU A 147 0.97 14.70 -19.27
CA LEU A 147 0.32 13.55 -19.88
C LEU A 147 -0.66 12.94 -18.89
N PHE A 148 -1.91 12.79 -19.30
CA PHE A 148 -2.93 12.03 -18.57
C PHE A 148 -3.30 10.79 -19.36
N GLU A 149 -3.39 9.66 -18.67
CA GLU A 149 -3.92 8.43 -19.25
C GLU A 149 -4.96 7.77 -18.36
N ALA A 150 -6.03 7.29 -18.98
CA ALA A 150 -7.01 6.40 -18.39
C ALA A 150 -6.95 5.05 -19.11
N VAL A 151 -6.55 4.02 -18.39
CA VAL A 151 -6.38 2.65 -18.90
C VAL A 151 -7.49 1.76 -18.33
N PRO A 152 -8.45 1.31 -19.15
CA PRO A 152 -9.52 0.43 -18.71
C PRO A 152 -8.97 -0.91 -18.18
N MET A 153 -9.53 -1.37 -17.07
CA MET A 153 -9.19 -2.64 -16.43
C MET A 153 -10.13 -3.75 -16.91
N THR A 154 -10.20 -3.96 -18.22
CA THR A 154 -11.15 -4.87 -18.88
C THR A 154 -10.48 -6.14 -19.42
N GLY A 155 -11.31 -7.18 -19.58
CA GLY A 155 -10.90 -8.50 -20.07
C GLY A 155 -10.87 -9.55 -18.96
N ASP A 156 -10.53 -10.78 -19.31
CA ASP A 156 -10.67 -11.94 -18.41
C ASP A 156 -9.35 -12.30 -17.69
N GLU A 157 -8.25 -11.67 -18.08
CA GLU A 157 -6.91 -11.98 -17.58
C GLU A 157 -6.34 -10.86 -16.69
N PRO A 158 -5.64 -11.19 -15.59
CA PRO A 158 -5.02 -10.20 -14.71
C PRO A 158 -4.13 -9.20 -15.47
N ILE A 159 -4.18 -7.93 -15.07
CA ILE A 159 -3.31 -6.89 -15.61
C ILE A 159 -2.14 -6.66 -14.64
N SER A 160 -0.94 -6.57 -15.20
CA SER A 160 0.28 -6.19 -14.46
C SER A 160 0.81 -4.88 -15.03
N VAL A 161 0.91 -3.84 -14.22
CA VAL A 161 1.52 -2.56 -14.62
C VAL A 161 2.82 -2.39 -13.86
N GLU A 162 3.93 -2.34 -14.57
CA GLU A 162 5.27 -2.43 -13.98
C GLU A 162 6.04 -1.14 -14.23
N LEU A 163 6.33 -0.39 -13.17
CA LEU A 163 7.23 0.76 -13.20
C LEU A 163 8.68 0.26 -13.12
N ARG A 164 9.45 0.53 -14.18
CA ARG A 164 10.85 0.13 -14.31
C ARG A 164 11.74 1.31 -14.69
N SER A 165 12.98 1.25 -14.26
CA SER A 165 14.05 2.17 -14.68
C SER A 165 14.55 1.81 -16.08
N SER A 166 15.22 2.74 -16.75
CA SER A 166 16.01 2.48 -17.96
C SER A 166 17.11 1.44 -17.74
N SER A 167 17.68 1.36 -16.53
CA SER A 167 18.70 0.37 -16.16
C SER A 167 18.12 -1.05 -16.08
N THR A 168 16.82 -1.15 -15.78
CA THR A 168 16.00 -2.37 -15.82
C THR A 168 15.08 -2.44 -17.05
N GLY A 169 15.29 -1.53 -18.01
CA GLY A 169 14.32 -1.08 -19.02
C GLY A 169 14.58 -1.56 -20.45
N GLY A 170 15.37 -2.61 -20.65
CA GLY A 170 15.36 -3.38 -21.90
C GLY A 170 14.14 -4.31 -21.91
N LEU A 171 13.48 -4.47 -23.05
CA LEU A 171 12.24 -5.24 -23.34
C LEU A 171 12.11 -6.67 -22.78
N SER A 172 13.14 -7.15 -22.12
CA SER A 172 13.39 -8.41 -21.44
C SER A 172 14.81 -8.26 -20.89
N SER A 173 15.29 -9.13 -20.00
CA SER A 173 16.75 -9.35 -20.04
C SER A 173 17.10 -9.70 -21.49
N THR A 174 18.00 -8.94 -22.14
CA THR A 174 18.49 -9.26 -23.50
C THR A 174 19.16 -10.63 -23.55
N GLU A 175 19.45 -11.20 -22.38
CA GLU A 175 20.01 -12.52 -22.15
C GLU A 175 18.92 -13.62 -22.05
N THR A 176 17.71 -13.32 -21.57
CA THR A 176 16.70 -14.35 -21.24
C THR A 176 15.30 -14.18 -21.84
N GLY A 177 14.90 -13.00 -22.32
CA GLY A 177 13.54 -12.81 -22.84
C GLY A 177 12.42 -12.75 -21.77
N GLN A 178 12.78 -12.70 -20.48
CA GLN A 178 11.85 -12.82 -19.36
C GLN A 178 11.61 -11.49 -18.61
N ARG A 179 10.47 -11.40 -17.92
CA ARG A 179 10.14 -10.27 -17.03
C ARG A 179 11.14 -10.25 -15.84
N PRO A 180 11.70 -9.08 -15.47
CA PRO A 180 12.61 -8.98 -14.33
C PRO A 180 11.89 -9.33 -13.03
N THR A 181 12.47 -10.26 -12.26
CA THR A 181 11.99 -10.65 -10.94
C THR A 181 13.06 -10.32 -9.91
N GLY A 182 12.88 -9.21 -9.20
CA GLY A 182 13.76 -8.80 -8.09
C GLY A 182 13.33 -9.42 -6.76
N GLY A 183 14.24 -9.40 -5.78
CA GLY A 183 13.91 -9.66 -4.38
C GLY A 183 13.02 -8.55 -3.80
N ALA A 184 12.46 -8.75 -2.61
CA ALA A 184 11.72 -7.70 -1.92
C ALA A 184 12.67 -6.55 -1.53
N GLY A 185 12.35 -5.33 -1.94
CA GLY A 185 13.15 -4.13 -1.70
C GLY A 185 12.56 -2.93 -2.45
N GLU A 186 13.08 -1.72 -2.23
CA GLU A 186 12.66 -0.51 -2.93
C GLU A 186 13.63 -0.21 -4.09
N PRO A 187 13.14 0.14 -5.29
CA PRO A 187 14.00 0.55 -6.39
C PRO A 187 14.75 1.85 -6.11
N GLU A 188 15.99 1.95 -6.59
CA GLU A 188 16.86 3.11 -6.33
C GLU A 188 16.57 4.30 -7.26
N ASP A 189 15.94 4.08 -8.42
CA ASP A 189 15.80 5.10 -9.46
C ASP A 189 14.65 6.12 -9.23
N TYR A 190 13.83 5.91 -8.21
CA TYR A 190 12.72 6.82 -7.89
C TYR A 190 12.34 6.81 -6.42
N GLU A 191 11.90 7.97 -5.95
CA GLU A 191 11.26 8.09 -4.65
C GLU A 191 9.75 7.86 -4.77
N THR A 192 9.16 7.30 -3.72
CA THR A 192 7.72 7.04 -3.65
C THR A 192 7.06 7.76 -2.48
N GLU A 193 5.89 8.34 -2.74
CA GLU A 193 5.06 8.99 -1.73
C GLU A 193 3.62 8.49 -1.85
N ASN A 194 3.04 8.04 -0.73
CA ASN A 194 1.61 7.70 -0.70
C ASN A 194 0.79 8.99 -0.61
N VAL A 195 -0.17 9.15 -1.52
CA VAL A 195 -1.08 10.28 -1.58
C VAL A 195 -2.52 9.80 -1.74
N THR A 196 -3.47 10.73 -1.79
CA THR A 196 -4.89 10.42 -1.97
C THR A 196 -5.43 11.26 -3.11
N VAL A 197 -6.24 10.64 -3.97
CA VAL A 197 -7.00 11.30 -5.04
C VAL A 197 -8.44 10.86 -4.89
N HIS A 198 -9.36 11.79 -4.64
CA HIS A 198 -10.79 11.54 -4.45
C HIS A 198 -11.09 10.51 -3.35
N GLY A 199 -10.29 10.51 -2.27
CA GLY A 199 -10.37 9.50 -1.21
C GLY A 199 -9.82 8.13 -1.58
N LEU A 200 -9.36 7.93 -2.83
CA LEU A 200 -8.72 6.71 -3.31
C LEU A 200 -7.23 6.73 -2.97
N SER A 201 -6.68 5.55 -2.67
CA SER A 201 -5.24 5.39 -2.48
C SER A 201 -4.51 5.62 -3.79
N ALA A 202 -3.55 6.54 -3.76
CA ALA A 202 -2.74 6.92 -4.91
C ALA A 202 -1.27 6.93 -4.52
N ARG A 203 -0.39 6.81 -5.51
CA ARG A 203 1.06 6.81 -5.28
C ARG A 203 1.74 7.73 -6.27
N LEU A 204 2.54 8.63 -5.74
CA LEU A 204 3.37 9.55 -6.49
C LEU A 204 4.78 8.97 -6.57
N TYR A 205 5.31 8.89 -7.79
CA TYR A 205 6.70 8.54 -8.06
C TYR A 205 7.44 9.77 -8.53
N ARG A 206 8.65 10.00 -8.02
CA ARG A 206 9.56 11.04 -8.50
C ARG A 206 10.78 10.36 -9.09
N ILE A 207 10.97 10.51 -10.40
CA ILE A 207 12.09 9.86 -11.09
C ILE A 207 13.35 10.66 -10.79
N LEU A 208 14.33 10.01 -10.19
CA LEU A 208 15.59 10.64 -9.84
C LEU A 208 16.43 10.86 -11.13
N PRO A 209 17.17 11.96 -11.22
CA PRO A 209 18.15 12.13 -12.29
C PRO A 209 19.27 11.09 -12.11
N ALA A 210 19.85 10.60 -13.21
CA ALA A 210 20.96 9.65 -13.13
C ALA A 210 22.19 10.27 -12.45
N GLU A 211 22.75 9.61 -11.44
CA GLU A 211 24.05 9.98 -10.87
C GLU A 211 25.18 9.61 -11.84
N GLY A 212 25.68 10.60 -12.60
CA GLY A 212 26.90 10.47 -13.39
C GLY A 212 26.74 10.73 -14.90
N THR A 213 27.63 11.55 -15.44
CA THR A 213 27.73 11.96 -16.84
C THR A 213 28.08 10.82 -17.79
N ALA A 214 27.12 9.97 -18.16
CA ALA A 214 27.20 9.14 -19.37
C ALA A 214 26.18 9.65 -20.41
N PRO A 215 26.60 10.45 -21.41
CA PRO A 215 25.71 11.29 -22.21
C PRO A 215 24.93 10.57 -23.33
N GLN A 216 24.74 9.24 -23.27
CA GLN A 216 24.20 8.47 -24.41
C GLN A 216 23.07 7.48 -24.12
N VAL A 217 22.55 7.41 -22.90
CA VAL A 217 21.34 6.63 -22.61
C VAL A 217 20.30 7.60 -22.03
N GLN A 218 19.07 7.61 -22.55
CA GLN A 218 17.96 8.29 -21.88
C GLN A 218 17.69 7.51 -20.58
N HIS A 219 17.95 8.10 -19.40
CA HIS A 219 17.77 7.40 -18.12
C HIS A 219 16.36 7.63 -17.55
N GLY A 220 15.33 7.51 -18.39
CA GLY A 220 13.93 7.62 -17.94
C GLY A 220 13.41 6.35 -17.28
N CYS A 221 12.29 6.45 -16.58
CA CYS A 221 11.50 5.29 -16.20
C CYS A 221 10.42 5.00 -17.24
N GLY A 222 9.79 3.82 -17.17
CA GLY A 222 8.60 3.51 -17.95
C GLY A 222 7.60 2.67 -17.17
N LEU A 223 6.34 2.74 -17.59
CA LEU A 223 5.26 1.87 -17.15
C LEU A 223 4.93 0.92 -18.29
N TRP A 224 5.06 -0.38 -18.04
CA TRP A 224 4.70 -1.43 -19.00
C TRP A 224 3.44 -2.17 -18.54
N PHE A 225 2.49 -2.32 -19.45
CA PHE A 225 1.20 -2.93 -19.18
C PHE A 225 1.14 -4.30 -19.82
N TYR A 226 0.99 -5.32 -18.99
CA TYR A 226 0.91 -6.71 -19.43
C TYR A 226 -0.45 -7.31 -19.10
N ARG A 227 -0.87 -8.25 -19.94
CA ARG A 227 -2.01 -9.12 -19.67
C ARG A 227 -1.50 -10.52 -19.31
N GLY A 228 -2.06 -11.10 -18.25
CA GLY A 228 -1.65 -12.40 -17.74
C GLY A 228 -0.13 -12.54 -17.56
N SER A 229 0.40 -13.66 -18.04
CA SER A 229 1.83 -13.96 -18.06
C SER A 229 2.53 -13.58 -19.38
N ASP A 230 1.85 -12.86 -20.29
CA ASP A 230 2.40 -12.59 -21.61
C ASP A 230 3.71 -11.79 -21.55
N PRO A 231 4.73 -12.17 -22.34
CA PRO A 231 6.00 -11.44 -22.36
C PRO A 231 5.87 -10.09 -23.09
N VAL A 232 4.83 -9.93 -23.93
CA VAL A 232 4.57 -8.73 -24.72
C VAL A 232 3.62 -7.82 -23.95
N HIS A 233 3.99 -6.56 -23.80
CA HIS A 233 3.13 -5.54 -23.24
C HIS A 233 2.13 -5.07 -24.29
N PHE A 234 0.91 -4.73 -23.88
CA PHE A 234 -0.10 -4.15 -24.77
C PHE A 234 -0.09 -2.63 -24.79
N HIS A 235 0.54 -2.01 -23.79
CA HIS A 235 0.67 -0.56 -23.66
C HIS A 235 1.96 -0.21 -22.90
N GLN A 236 2.56 0.92 -23.21
CA GLN A 236 3.77 1.41 -22.56
C GLN A 236 3.73 2.94 -22.48
N VAL A 237 4.18 3.47 -21.35
CA VAL A 237 4.32 4.91 -21.12
C VAL A 237 5.73 5.23 -20.64
N SER A 238 6.37 6.23 -21.24
CA SER A 238 7.69 6.70 -20.83
C SER A 238 7.57 7.88 -19.86
N ILE A 239 8.37 7.86 -18.80
CA ILE A 239 8.44 8.91 -17.78
C ILE A 239 9.85 9.51 -17.83
N PRO A 240 9.99 10.79 -18.23
CA PRO A 240 11.28 11.46 -18.27
C PRO A 240 11.97 11.53 -16.91
N GLU A 241 13.30 11.64 -16.93
CA GLU A 241 14.09 11.99 -15.74
C GLU A 241 13.60 13.30 -15.11
N GLY A 242 13.58 13.34 -13.77
CA GLY A 242 13.12 14.51 -13.02
C GLY A 242 11.62 14.77 -13.10
N ALA A 243 10.86 14.01 -13.91
CA ALA A 243 9.41 14.07 -13.91
C ALA A 243 8.83 13.30 -12.72
N ALA A 244 7.55 13.55 -12.46
CA ALA A 244 6.77 12.80 -11.51
C ALA A 244 5.62 12.05 -12.22
N ALA A 245 5.24 10.91 -11.66
CA ALA A 245 4.12 10.10 -12.12
C ALA A 245 3.18 9.82 -10.95
N LEU A 246 1.96 10.31 -11.03
CA LEU A 246 0.88 10.00 -10.09
C LEU A 246 0.05 8.85 -10.66
N VAL A 247 -0.07 7.76 -9.90
CA VAL A 247 -0.80 6.55 -10.30
C VAL A 247 -1.86 6.22 -9.26
N TRP A 248 -3.08 5.95 -9.71
CA TRP A 248 -4.16 5.48 -8.84
C TRP A 248 -5.11 4.56 -9.59
N VAL A 249 -5.81 3.71 -8.84
CA VAL A 249 -6.80 2.79 -9.38
C VAL A 249 -8.16 3.19 -8.82
N ASP A 250 -9.12 3.34 -9.73
CA ASP A 250 -10.52 3.54 -9.37
C ASP A 250 -11.31 2.30 -9.78
N GLU A 251 -11.66 1.53 -8.75
CA GLU A 251 -12.40 0.29 -8.90
C GLU A 251 -13.85 0.49 -9.34
N ARG A 252 -14.43 1.67 -9.14
CA ARG A 252 -15.81 1.97 -9.60
C ARG A 252 -15.81 2.34 -11.07
N ALA A 253 -14.84 3.18 -11.44
CA ALA A 253 -14.53 3.53 -12.83
C ALA A 253 -14.05 2.36 -13.68
N ASN A 254 -13.55 1.30 -13.02
CA ASN A 254 -12.82 0.19 -13.63
C ASN A 254 -11.63 0.67 -14.48
N CYS A 255 -10.91 1.69 -14.00
CA CYS A 255 -9.76 2.28 -14.67
C CYS A 255 -8.53 2.37 -13.74
N LEU A 256 -7.35 2.19 -14.32
CA LEU A 256 -6.10 2.72 -13.76
C LEU A 256 -5.83 4.07 -14.42
N PHE A 257 -5.51 5.06 -13.61
CA PHE A 257 -5.18 6.40 -14.06
C PHE A 257 -3.71 6.73 -13.82
N LEU A 258 -3.18 7.53 -14.72
CA LEU A 258 -1.80 7.98 -14.73
C LEU A 258 -1.76 9.47 -15.07
N LEU A 259 -1.01 10.23 -14.29
CA LEU A 259 -0.71 11.63 -14.58
C LEU A 259 0.79 11.86 -14.47
N ILE A 260 1.44 12.22 -15.59
CA ILE A 260 2.89 12.41 -15.69
C ILE A 260 3.22 13.84 -16.08
N GLY A 261 4.15 14.45 -15.36
CA GLY A 261 4.70 15.75 -15.74
C GLY A 261 5.71 16.29 -14.73
N GLY A 262 6.22 17.50 -14.98
CA GLY A 262 7.22 18.16 -14.13
C GLY A 262 6.62 18.98 -12.96
N GLN A 263 5.32 18.88 -12.72
CA GLN A 263 4.62 19.74 -11.75
C GLN A 263 4.83 19.28 -10.31
N SER A 264 4.46 20.15 -9.37
CA SER A 264 4.50 19.82 -7.94
C SER A 264 3.49 18.72 -7.59
N ARG A 265 3.68 18.09 -6.42
CA ARG A 265 2.71 17.11 -5.87
C ARG A 265 1.31 17.70 -5.82
N GLN A 266 1.19 18.94 -5.34
CA GLN A 266 -0.09 19.59 -5.14
C GLN A 266 -0.81 19.85 -6.46
N GLU A 267 -0.09 20.26 -7.50
CA GLU A 267 -0.66 20.48 -8.83
C GLU A 267 -1.10 19.16 -9.48
N LEU A 268 -0.28 18.11 -9.43
CA LEU A 268 -0.66 16.80 -9.98
C LEU A 268 -1.90 16.24 -9.29
N VAL A 269 -1.97 16.32 -7.96
CA VAL A 269 -3.17 15.90 -7.22
C VAL A 269 -4.37 16.76 -7.57
N SER A 270 -4.21 18.09 -7.66
CA SER A 270 -5.31 18.99 -8.03
C SER A 270 -5.87 18.70 -9.42
N VAL A 271 -5.01 18.38 -10.39
CA VAL A 271 -5.44 17.99 -11.75
C VAL A 271 -6.21 16.67 -11.69
N ALA A 272 -5.71 15.67 -10.97
CA ALA A 272 -6.38 14.39 -10.81
C ALA A 272 -7.75 14.52 -10.13
N GLU A 273 -7.85 15.34 -9.08
CA GLU A 273 -9.11 15.61 -8.35
C GLU A 273 -10.16 16.28 -9.25
N SER A 274 -9.74 17.15 -10.16
CA SER A 274 -10.66 17.89 -11.05
C SER A 274 -11.53 16.99 -11.93
N MET A 275 -11.10 15.75 -12.16
CA MET A 275 -11.85 14.74 -12.92
C MET A 275 -13.16 14.35 -12.23
N TYR A 276 -13.22 14.50 -10.91
CA TYR A 276 -14.33 14.08 -10.07
C TYR A 276 -15.23 15.25 -9.63
N GLU A 277 -14.93 16.49 -10.02
CA GLU A 277 -15.69 17.67 -9.58
C GLU A 277 -17.10 17.73 -10.17
N SER A 278 -17.34 17.09 -11.32
CA SER A 278 -18.67 17.01 -11.95
C SER A 278 -19.65 16.10 -11.20
N GLU A 279 -19.18 15.18 -10.34
CA GLU A 279 -20.01 14.28 -9.54
C GLU A 279 -20.61 14.93 -8.28
N ARG A 280 -20.23 16.19 -7.99
CA ARG A 280 -20.74 16.97 -6.84
C ARG A 280 -21.86 17.97 -7.19
N SER A 281 -22.22 18.12 -8.47
CA SER A 281 -23.33 19.00 -8.90
C SER A 281 -24.59 18.21 -9.19
#